data_AF-A0A3N0ZVY6-F1
#
_entry.id   AF-A0A3N0ZVY6-F1
#
_cell.length_a   1.000
_cell.length_b   1.000
_cell.length_c   1.000
_cell.angle_alpha   90.00
_cell.angle_beta   90.00
_cell.angle_gamma   90.00
#
_symmetry.space_group_name_H-M   'P 1'
#
loop_
_entity.id
_entity.type
_entity.pdbx_description
1 polymer ?
#
loop_
_entity_poly.entity_id
_entity_poly.type
_entity_poly.pdbx_seq_one_letter_code
_entity_poly.pdbx_strand_id
1 'polypeptide(L)'
;MKKVLISFIITSCLLPFFRYEASSDCPQDYQSGTIQATYRYNIGEFIFTCDVTIYYCCKWDNDLKTLVFQVDTLSSTYNNCLAYITNKSLFMDWVHNTVALNATGPCNPLWPPCDDSIKYYIEVNSFVCKFYENRNISNIPGDPAFRLFLIKCQGTVKCVSKWEKCIDYSQSPAKDSVKLVDKYITGIPGCEDDEPQIPPQGKSWDEFWTTKCFVIPCEY
;
A
#
# COMPACT_ATOMS: atom_id res chain seq x y z
N MET A 1 35.24 21.04 58.35
CA MET A 1 34.49 22.03 57.55
C MET A 1 34.35 21.52 56.12
N LYS A 2 33.18 21.75 55.53
CA LYS A 2 32.81 21.65 54.10
C LYS A 2 32.72 20.24 53.47
N LYS A 3 31.48 19.76 53.50
CA LYS A 3 30.85 18.85 52.53
C LYS A 3 30.99 19.40 51.11
N VAL A 4 31.29 18.54 50.13
CA VAL A 4 30.76 18.69 48.77
C VAL A 4 30.47 17.29 48.24
N LEU A 5 29.19 16.92 48.23
CA LEU A 5 28.66 15.85 47.37
C LEU A 5 28.66 16.39 45.94
N ILE A 6 29.28 15.68 44.99
CA ILE A 6 29.01 15.88 43.57
C ILE A 6 28.35 14.61 43.07
N SER A 7 27.02 14.67 43.07
CA SER A 7 26.15 13.69 42.43
C SER A 7 26.22 13.94 40.92
N PHE A 8 26.89 13.05 40.18
CA PHE A 8 26.77 13.00 38.71
C PHE A 8 25.57 12.14 38.36
N ILE A 9 24.38 12.74 38.36
CA ILE A 9 23.22 12.15 37.70
C ILE A 9 23.42 12.39 36.21
N ILE A 10 23.98 11.39 35.53
CA ILE A 10 23.94 11.28 34.07
C ILE A 10 22.46 11.07 33.72
N THR A 11 21.74 12.17 33.53
CA THR A 11 20.39 12.12 32.97
C THR A 11 20.58 11.80 31.50
N SER A 12 20.62 10.49 31.22
CA SER A 12 20.51 9.95 29.87
C SER A 12 19.21 10.51 29.29
N CYS A 13 19.34 11.57 28.50
CA CYS A 13 18.29 12.09 27.65
C CYS A 13 18.09 11.04 26.54
N LEU A 14 17.40 9.97 26.91
CA LEU A 14 16.73 9.06 25.99
C LEU A 14 15.64 9.88 25.31
N LEU A 15 16.04 10.71 24.35
CA LEU A 15 15.12 11.11 23.30
C LEU A 15 14.65 9.80 22.69
N PRO A 16 13.35 9.45 22.76
CA PRO A 16 12.84 8.43 21.87
C PRO A 16 13.13 8.99 20.48
N PHE A 17 14.09 8.38 19.78
CA PHE A 17 14.10 8.38 18.33
C PHE A 17 12.76 7.76 17.94
N PHE A 18 11.71 8.59 17.87
CA PHE A 18 10.51 8.26 17.15
C PHE A 18 10.97 8.07 15.72
N ARG A 19 11.27 6.81 15.38
CA ARG A 19 11.32 6.38 14.00
C ARG A 19 9.93 6.66 13.48
N TYR A 20 9.78 7.72 12.69
CA TYR A 20 8.61 7.90 11.85
C TYR A 20 8.73 6.86 10.74
N GLU A 21 8.51 5.59 11.10
CA GLU A 21 8.17 4.60 10.11
C GLU A 21 6.84 5.08 9.53
N ALA A 22 6.77 5.22 8.21
CA ALA A 22 5.51 5.50 7.53
C ALA A 22 4.57 4.31 7.81
N SER A 23 3.88 4.34 8.93
CA SER A 23 2.82 3.39 9.26
C SER A 23 1.58 3.80 8.49
N SER A 24 0.89 2.84 7.87
CA SER A 24 -0.45 3.07 7.34
C SER A 24 -1.38 3.48 8.49
N ASP A 25 -2.14 4.57 8.31
CA ASP A 25 -3.19 4.99 9.25
C ASP A 25 -4.39 4.05 9.12
N CYS A 26 -4.28 2.89 9.76
CA CYS A 26 -5.30 1.85 9.70
C CYS A 26 -6.53 2.22 10.54
N PRO A 27 -7.75 1.93 10.04
CA PRO A 27 -8.95 2.06 10.85
C PRO A 27 -8.85 1.21 12.13
N GLN A 28 -9.71 1.50 13.09
CA GLN A 28 -9.85 0.68 14.29
C GLN A 28 -10.07 -0.80 13.91
N ASP A 29 -9.42 -1.70 14.64
CA ASP A 29 -9.44 -3.15 14.46
C ASP A 29 -8.76 -3.69 13.19
N TYR A 30 -8.15 -2.81 12.38
CA TYR A 30 -7.26 -3.23 11.30
C TYR A 30 -5.81 -3.27 11.77
N GLN A 31 -5.04 -4.17 11.18
CA GLN A 31 -3.60 -4.27 11.39
C GLN A 31 -2.85 -3.76 10.16
N SER A 32 -1.76 -3.03 10.36
CA SER A 32 -0.93 -2.52 9.28
C SER A 32 -0.02 -3.61 8.72
N GLY A 33 0.22 -3.56 7.42
CA GLY A 33 1.20 -4.40 6.74
C GLY A 33 1.83 -3.70 5.55
N THR A 34 2.95 -4.24 5.09
CA THR A 34 3.72 -3.69 3.97
C THR A 34 4.20 -4.82 3.06
N ILE A 35 4.13 -4.61 1.75
CA ILE A 35 4.74 -5.48 0.73
C ILE A 35 5.68 -4.63 -0.12
N GLN A 36 6.83 -5.18 -0.47
CA GLN A 36 7.67 -4.65 -1.54
C GLN A 36 7.59 -5.56 -2.75
N ALA A 37 7.28 -5.01 -3.91
CA ALA A 37 7.16 -5.77 -5.15
C ALA A 37 7.57 -4.91 -6.36
N THR A 38 8.07 -5.56 -7.40
CA THR A 38 8.52 -4.90 -8.62
C THR A 38 7.44 -4.97 -9.70
N TYR A 39 6.92 -3.82 -10.11
CA TYR A 39 6.04 -3.69 -11.28
C TYR A 39 6.88 -3.51 -12.55
N ARG A 40 6.47 -4.16 -13.64
CA ARG A 40 7.08 -3.99 -14.97
C ARG A 40 6.12 -3.24 -15.88
N TYR A 41 6.62 -2.22 -16.57
CA TYR A 41 5.83 -1.38 -17.48
C TYR A 41 6.63 -0.98 -18.70
N ASN A 42 5.94 -0.58 -19.76
CA ASN A 42 6.56 -0.21 -21.03
C ASN A 42 6.48 1.29 -21.26
N ILE A 43 7.55 1.87 -21.79
CA ILE A 43 7.54 3.20 -22.42
C ILE A 43 8.00 3.00 -23.86
N GLY A 44 7.08 3.06 -24.81
CA GLY A 44 7.33 2.62 -26.18
C GLY A 44 7.67 1.13 -26.21
N GLU A 45 8.79 0.78 -26.83
CA GLU A 45 9.28 -0.62 -26.95
C GLU A 45 10.17 -1.07 -25.78
N PHE A 46 10.49 -0.17 -24.85
CA PHE A 46 11.41 -0.44 -23.74
C PHE A 46 10.65 -0.86 -22.48
N ILE A 47 11.15 -1.90 -21.81
CA ILE A 47 10.63 -2.40 -20.53
C ILE A 47 11.40 -1.74 -19.38
N PHE A 48 10.64 -1.16 -18.45
CA PHE A 48 11.13 -0.57 -17.21
C PHE A 48 10.56 -1.29 -16.00
N THR A 49 11.22 -1.12 -14.86
CA THR A 49 10.77 -1.63 -13.57
C THR A 49 10.52 -0.50 -12.58
N CYS A 50 9.54 -0.71 -11.70
CA CYS A 50 9.26 0.16 -10.58
C CYS A 50 9.18 -0.69 -9.32
N ASP A 51 10.13 -0.54 -8.41
CA ASP A 51 10.03 -1.16 -7.09
C ASP A 51 9.04 -0.34 -6.27
N VAL A 52 7.92 -0.97 -5.91
CA VAL A 52 6.82 -0.33 -5.20
C VAL A 52 6.72 -0.92 -3.80
N THR A 53 6.69 -0.04 -2.82
CA THR A 53 6.26 -0.35 -1.46
C THR A 53 4.75 -0.09 -1.36
N ILE A 54 3.99 -1.15 -1.04
CA ILE A 54 2.54 -1.14 -0.88
C ILE A 54 2.24 -1.21 0.62
N TYR A 55 1.71 -0.12 1.16
CA TYR A 55 1.20 -0.06 2.52
C TYR A 55 -0.28 -0.39 2.52
N TYR A 56 -0.69 -1.31 3.39
CA TYR A 56 -2.06 -1.75 3.48
C TYR A 56 -2.49 -1.99 4.93
N CYS A 57 -3.80 -2.03 5.12
CA CYS A 57 -4.45 -2.42 6.36
C CYS A 57 -5.21 -3.71 6.12
N CYS A 58 -5.18 -4.65 7.06
CA CYS A 58 -5.91 -5.90 6.95
C CYS A 58 -6.81 -6.17 8.15
N LYS A 59 -7.88 -6.92 7.93
CA LYS A 59 -8.69 -7.56 8.99
C LYS A 59 -9.31 -8.86 8.50
N TRP A 60 -9.51 -9.80 9.41
CA TRP A 60 -10.33 -10.98 9.14
C TRP A 60 -11.78 -10.72 9.54
N ASP A 61 -12.70 -10.83 8.58
CA ASP A 61 -14.14 -10.80 8.84
C ASP A 61 -14.65 -12.24 9.01
N ASN A 62 -14.94 -12.62 10.25
CA ASN A 62 -15.34 -13.97 10.57
C ASN A 62 -16.76 -14.32 10.14
N ASP A 63 -17.64 -13.33 9.98
CA ASP A 63 -19.03 -13.55 9.59
C ASP A 63 -19.12 -13.77 8.07
N LEU A 64 -18.36 -12.98 7.31
CA LEU A 64 -18.29 -13.09 5.85
C LEU A 64 -17.26 -14.10 5.35
N LYS A 65 -16.49 -14.73 6.25
CA LYS A 65 -15.33 -15.57 5.93
C LYS A 65 -14.40 -14.91 4.90
N THR A 66 -14.15 -13.61 5.11
CA THR A 66 -13.44 -12.78 4.15
C THR A 66 -12.27 -12.06 4.82
N LEU A 67 -11.08 -12.24 4.27
CA LEU A 67 -9.91 -11.44 4.62
C LEU A 67 -9.95 -10.15 3.82
N VAL A 68 -10.10 -9.02 4.50
CA VAL A 68 -10.21 -7.72 3.87
C VAL A 68 -8.88 -6.99 3.96
N PHE A 69 -8.33 -6.61 2.81
CA PHE A 69 -7.22 -5.70 2.67
C PHE A 69 -7.69 -4.35 2.15
N GLN A 70 -7.18 -3.28 2.74
CA GLN A 70 -7.37 -1.91 2.27
C GLN A 70 -6.00 -1.33 1.91
N VAL A 71 -5.75 -1.14 0.61
CA VAL A 71 -4.54 -0.46 0.12
C VAL A 71 -4.62 1.00 0.52
N ASP A 72 -3.62 1.45 1.26
CA ASP A 72 -3.59 2.77 1.86
C ASP A 72 -2.71 3.74 1.06
N THR A 73 -1.43 3.40 0.96
CA THR A 73 -0.40 4.24 0.36
C THR A 73 0.51 3.40 -0.54
N LEU A 74 0.91 3.96 -1.67
CA LEU A 74 1.92 3.39 -2.57
C LEU A 74 3.13 4.32 -2.60
N SER A 75 4.34 3.78 -2.56
CA SER A 75 5.57 4.55 -2.71
C SER A 75 6.48 3.84 -3.68
N SER A 76 7.19 4.59 -4.52
CA SER A 76 8.37 4.04 -5.18
C SER A 76 9.50 3.88 -4.15
N THR A 77 10.26 2.80 -4.23
CA THR A 77 11.26 2.43 -3.22
C THR A 77 12.60 3.13 -3.43
N TYR A 78 13.02 3.40 -4.68
CA TYR A 78 14.38 3.90 -4.98
C TYR A 78 14.45 5.10 -5.93
N ASN A 79 13.40 5.40 -6.67
CA ASN A 79 13.34 6.50 -7.65
C ASN A 79 11.90 7.02 -7.71
N ASN A 80 11.56 7.95 -8.60
CA ASN A 80 10.19 8.43 -8.77
C ASN A 80 9.43 7.67 -9.89
N CYS A 81 9.65 6.36 -10.02
CA CYS A 81 9.11 5.55 -11.13
C CYS A 81 7.59 5.54 -11.24
N LEU A 82 6.85 5.75 -10.14
CA LEU A 82 5.39 5.85 -10.16
C LEU A 82 4.90 6.93 -11.13
N ALA A 83 5.70 7.98 -11.36
CA ALA A 83 5.39 9.07 -12.27
C ALA A 83 5.33 8.65 -13.75
N TYR A 84 6.04 7.59 -14.12
CA TYR A 84 6.18 7.16 -15.51
C TYR A 84 5.24 6.01 -15.88
N ILE A 85 4.48 5.49 -14.92
CA ILE A 85 3.47 4.46 -15.16
C ILE A 85 2.26 5.12 -15.82
N THR A 86 2.03 4.86 -17.10
CA THR A 86 0.94 5.50 -17.86
C THR A 86 -0.39 4.76 -17.72
N ASN A 87 -0.39 3.42 -17.76
CA ASN A 87 -1.60 2.64 -17.56
C ASN A 87 -1.86 2.42 -16.05
N LYS A 88 -2.51 3.41 -15.42
CA LYS A 88 -2.81 3.35 -13.98
C LYS A 88 -3.80 2.26 -13.60
N SER A 89 -4.72 1.91 -14.49
CA SER A 89 -5.70 0.84 -14.27
C SER A 89 -4.99 -0.51 -14.14
N LEU A 90 -4.18 -0.88 -15.14
CA LEU A 90 -3.37 -2.10 -15.10
C LEU A 90 -2.39 -2.13 -13.91
N PHE A 91 -1.86 -0.97 -13.53
CA PHE A 91 -1.01 -0.86 -12.35
C PHE A 91 -1.79 -1.14 -11.06
N MET A 92 -2.99 -0.59 -10.88
CA MET A 92 -3.82 -0.87 -9.71
C MET A 92 -4.29 -2.33 -9.66
N ASP A 93 -4.54 -2.95 -10.81
CA ASP A 93 -4.82 -4.39 -10.91
C ASP A 93 -3.64 -5.24 -10.46
N TRP A 94 -2.44 -4.84 -10.87
CA TRP A 94 -1.22 -5.46 -10.39
C TRP A 94 -1.05 -5.28 -8.87
N VAL A 95 -1.33 -4.09 -8.32
CA VAL A 95 -1.30 -3.85 -6.86
C VAL A 95 -2.28 -4.78 -6.15
N HIS A 96 -3.51 -4.85 -6.63
CA HIS A 96 -4.57 -5.70 -6.09
C HIS A 96 -4.17 -7.18 -6.09
N ASN A 97 -3.69 -7.70 -7.22
CA ASN A 97 -3.19 -9.08 -7.32
C ASN A 97 -1.99 -9.32 -6.42
N THR A 98 -1.05 -8.37 -6.35
CA THR A 98 0.15 -8.48 -5.51
C THR A 98 -0.24 -8.59 -4.03
N VAL A 99 -1.19 -7.78 -3.57
CA VAL A 99 -1.69 -7.87 -2.18
C VAL A 99 -2.39 -9.20 -1.94
N ALA A 100 -3.30 -9.62 -2.83
CA ALA A 100 -4.04 -10.87 -2.64
C ALA A 100 -3.13 -12.12 -2.58
N LEU A 101 -2.04 -12.13 -3.35
CA LEU A 101 -1.15 -13.29 -3.45
C LEU A 101 0.00 -13.26 -2.43
N ASN A 102 0.54 -12.07 -2.12
CA ASN A 102 1.80 -11.96 -1.38
C ASN A 102 1.62 -11.37 0.04
N ALA A 103 0.45 -10.82 0.38
CA ALA A 103 0.21 -10.36 1.73
C ALA A 103 0.27 -11.54 2.71
N THR A 104 1.37 -11.58 3.44
CA THR A 104 1.54 -12.46 4.59
C THR A 104 1.47 -11.58 5.82
N GLY A 105 0.62 -11.94 6.78
CA GLY A 105 0.39 -11.06 7.89
C GLY A 105 -0.51 -11.64 8.96
N PRO A 106 -0.63 -10.93 10.09
CA PRO A 106 -1.34 -11.38 11.28
C PRO A 106 -2.85 -11.56 11.08
N CYS A 107 -3.40 -11.00 10.00
CA CYS A 107 -4.81 -11.13 9.65
C CYS A 107 -5.14 -12.43 8.92
N ASN A 108 -4.13 -13.20 8.47
CA ASN A 108 -4.39 -14.39 7.67
C ASN A 108 -5.06 -15.47 8.53
N PRO A 109 -6.27 -15.93 8.16
CA PRO A 109 -6.89 -17.06 8.81
C PRO A 109 -6.17 -18.36 8.41
N LEU A 110 -6.55 -19.45 9.07
CA LEU A 110 -6.33 -20.77 8.50
C LEU A 110 -7.29 -20.96 7.32
N TRP A 111 -6.73 -21.14 6.12
CA TRP A 111 -7.52 -21.37 4.91
C TRP A 111 -8.02 -22.81 4.86
N PRO A 112 -9.28 -23.05 4.46
CA PRO A 112 -9.84 -24.39 4.39
C PRO A 112 -9.38 -25.15 3.14
N PRO A 113 -9.61 -26.46 3.07
CA PRO A 113 -9.55 -27.22 1.83
C PRO A 113 -10.49 -26.66 0.74
N CYS A 114 -10.13 -26.85 -0.54
CA CYS A 114 -10.96 -26.35 -1.65
C CYS A 114 -12.30 -27.06 -1.84
N ASP A 115 -12.44 -28.27 -1.32
CA ASP A 115 -13.67 -29.07 -1.29
C ASP A 115 -14.55 -28.81 -0.05
N ASP A 116 -14.16 -27.85 0.81
CA ASP A 116 -15.00 -27.43 1.93
C ASP A 116 -16.33 -26.83 1.42
N SER A 117 -17.40 -27.11 2.19
CA SER A 117 -18.74 -26.55 1.98
C SER A 117 -18.81 -25.03 2.13
N ILE A 118 -17.91 -24.43 2.92
CA ILE A 118 -17.86 -22.99 3.17
C ILE A 118 -16.74 -22.38 2.34
N LYS A 119 -17.07 -21.35 1.56
CA LYS A 119 -16.10 -20.61 0.75
C LYS A 119 -15.50 -19.45 1.51
N TYR A 120 -14.20 -19.27 1.33
CA TYR A 120 -13.41 -18.23 1.98
C TYR A 120 -12.89 -17.29 0.90
N TYR A 121 -12.84 -16.00 1.24
CA TYR A 121 -12.51 -14.96 0.28
C TYR A 121 -11.37 -14.08 0.76
N ILE A 122 -10.65 -13.52 -0.20
CA ILE A 122 -9.84 -12.33 -0.04
C ILE A 122 -10.56 -11.19 -0.75
N GLU A 123 -10.69 -10.05 -0.10
CA GLU A 123 -11.13 -8.81 -0.71
C GLU A 123 -10.02 -7.79 -0.59
N VAL A 124 -9.53 -7.28 -1.72
CA VAL A 124 -8.59 -6.15 -1.75
C VAL A 124 -9.34 -4.94 -2.26
N ASN A 125 -9.38 -3.91 -1.44
CA ASN A 125 -9.98 -2.63 -1.79
C ASN A 125 -8.97 -1.50 -1.80
N SER A 126 -9.14 -0.55 -2.71
CA SER A 126 -8.35 0.67 -2.80
C SER A 126 -9.23 1.85 -3.14
N PHE A 127 -8.96 3.02 -2.55
CA PHE A 127 -9.71 4.23 -2.87
C PHE A 127 -9.41 4.68 -4.30
N VAL A 128 -10.47 5.06 -5.03
CA VAL A 128 -10.38 5.52 -6.42
C VAL A 128 -9.68 6.88 -6.51
N CYS A 129 -10.08 7.80 -5.63
CA CYS A 129 -9.49 9.13 -5.57
C CYS A 129 -8.15 9.10 -4.85
N LYS A 130 -7.11 9.58 -5.52
CA LYS A 130 -5.74 9.62 -4.98
C LYS A 130 -5.06 10.93 -5.32
N PHE A 131 -3.99 11.24 -4.60
CA PHE A 131 -3.10 12.36 -4.91
C PHE A 131 -1.65 11.93 -4.78
N TYR A 132 -0.78 12.60 -5.52
CA TYR A 132 0.66 12.48 -5.35
C TYR A 132 1.18 13.40 -4.25
N GLU A 133 2.11 12.87 -3.46
CA GLU A 133 2.93 13.60 -2.49
C GLU A 133 4.40 13.28 -2.75
N ASN A 134 5.21 14.31 -2.96
CA ASN A 134 6.67 14.17 -2.93
C ASN A 134 7.13 14.63 -1.55
N ARG A 135 7.66 13.70 -0.76
CA ARG A 135 8.10 14.01 0.61
C ARG A 135 9.51 13.55 0.87
N ASN A 136 10.18 14.30 1.74
CA ASN A 136 11.49 13.94 2.22
C ASN A 136 11.35 12.81 3.25
N ILE A 137 12.01 11.68 2.99
CA ILE A 137 12.06 10.51 3.86
C ILE A 137 13.46 10.24 4.41
N SER A 138 14.42 11.13 4.12
CA SER A 138 15.79 10.97 4.55
C SER A 138 15.91 11.25 6.04
N ASN A 139 16.14 10.18 6.79
CA ASN A 139 16.54 10.27 8.19
C ASN A 139 18.07 10.39 8.33
N ILE A 140 18.82 10.41 7.21
CA ILE A 140 20.30 10.41 7.18
C ILE A 140 20.81 11.53 6.25
N PRO A 141 21.65 12.46 6.73
CA PRO A 141 22.22 13.51 5.89
C PRO A 141 22.98 12.93 4.67
N GLY A 142 22.56 13.28 3.45
CA GLY A 142 23.26 12.95 2.19
C GLY A 142 22.64 11.86 1.31
N ASP A 143 21.58 11.18 1.74
CA ASP A 143 20.80 10.24 0.92
C ASP A 143 19.71 11.00 0.14
N PRO A 144 19.53 10.82 -1.20
CA PRO A 144 18.51 11.51 -1.99
C PRO A 144 17.15 11.47 -1.29
N ALA A 145 16.69 12.67 -0.96
CA ALA A 145 15.86 12.82 0.21
C ALA A 145 14.37 12.58 -0.08
N PHE A 146 13.95 12.77 -1.33
CA PHE A 146 12.55 12.81 -1.72
C PHE A 146 12.09 11.56 -2.46
N ARG A 147 10.91 11.07 -2.10
CA ARG A 147 10.22 9.98 -2.81
C ARG A 147 8.78 10.36 -3.12
N LEU A 148 8.31 9.85 -4.25
CA LEU A 148 6.94 9.98 -4.70
C LEU A 148 6.04 8.94 -4.03
N PHE A 149 5.00 9.43 -3.37
CA PHE A 149 3.92 8.68 -2.78
C PHE A 149 2.64 8.93 -3.57
N LEU A 150 1.82 7.89 -3.68
CA LEU A 150 0.46 7.94 -4.21
C LEU A 150 -0.48 7.52 -3.08
N ILE A 151 -1.24 8.49 -2.57
CA ILE A 151 -1.97 8.41 -1.30
C ILE A 151 -3.47 8.52 -1.59
N LYS A 152 -4.30 7.81 -0.83
CA LYS A 152 -5.76 7.95 -0.90
C LYS A 152 -6.21 9.38 -0.55
N CYS A 153 -7.22 9.88 -1.26
CA CYS A 153 -7.96 11.06 -0.84
C CYS A 153 -9.04 10.70 0.18
N GLN A 154 -9.65 11.72 0.80
CA GLN A 154 -10.92 11.52 1.51
C GLN A 154 -11.99 11.08 0.52
N GLY A 155 -12.77 10.06 0.89
CA GLY A 155 -13.84 9.52 0.07
C GLY A 155 -14.28 8.14 0.54
N THR A 156 -15.33 7.62 -0.07
CA THR A 156 -15.89 6.28 0.23
C THR A 156 -15.86 5.33 -0.96
N VAL A 157 -15.57 5.85 -2.15
CA VAL A 157 -15.55 5.08 -3.39
C VAL A 157 -14.27 4.29 -3.48
N LYS A 158 -14.43 2.98 -3.65
CA LYS A 158 -13.34 2.02 -3.69
C LYS A 158 -13.47 1.14 -4.93
N CYS A 159 -12.34 0.77 -5.47
CA CYS A 159 -12.24 -0.40 -6.32
C CYS A 159 -12.06 -1.61 -5.44
N VAL A 160 -12.80 -2.66 -5.75
CA VAL A 160 -12.80 -3.90 -5.01
C VAL A 160 -12.49 -5.02 -5.97
N SER A 161 -11.54 -5.87 -5.59
CA SER A 161 -11.28 -7.14 -6.25
C SER A 161 -11.48 -8.23 -5.21
N LYS A 162 -12.17 -9.30 -5.60
CA LYS A 162 -12.51 -10.41 -4.71
C LYS A 162 -11.99 -11.71 -5.29
N TRP A 163 -11.27 -12.46 -4.48
CA TRP A 163 -10.74 -13.78 -4.81
C TRP A 163 -11.31 -14.83 -3.88
N GLU A 164 -11.65 -16.00 -4.40
CA GLU A 164 -11.83 -17.20 -3.58
C GLU A 164 -10.43 -17.76 -3.23
N LYS A 165 -10.22 -18.10 -1.96
CA LYS A 165 -8.96 -18.72 -1.49
C LYS A 165 -9.22 -19.98 -0.68
N CYS A 166 -8.47 -21.03 -1.02
CA CYS A 166 -8.47 -22.33 -0.33
C CYS A 166 -7.12 -23.03 -0.51
N ILE A 167 -6.94 -24.16 0.17
CA ILE A 167 -5.77 -25.05 0.05
C ILE A 167 -6.16 -26.27 -0.79
N ASP A 168 -5.47 -26.47 -1.90
CA ASP A 168 -5.62 -27.63 -2.78
C ASP A 168 -4.72 -28.78 -2.30
N TYR A 169 -5.35 -29.76 -1.64
CA TYR A 169 -4.72 -30.98 -1.15
C TYR A 169 -4.63 -32.09 -2.20
N SER A 170 -5.11 -31.88 -3.43
CA SER A 170 -4.92 -32.86 -4.52
C SER A 170 -3.47 -32.92 -5.03
N GLN A 171 -2.64 -31.94 -4.65
CA GLN A 171 -1.23 -31.83 -5.00
C GLN A 171 -0.33 -32.13 -3.79
N SER A 172 0.89 -32.62 -4.03
CA SER A 172 1.92 -32.84 -3.00
C SER A 172 3.21 -32.05 -3.33
N PRO A 173 3.60 -31.06 -2.51
CA PRO A 173 2.88 -30.54 -1.34
C PRO A 173 1.56 -29.84 -1.75
N ALA A 174 0.64 -29.71 -0.78
CA ALA A 174 -0.59 -28.96 -0.95
C ALA A 174 -0.26 -27.51 -1.35
N LYS A 175 -1.10 -26.91 -2.19
CA LYS A 175 -0.85 -25.56 -2.75
C LYS A 175 -2.00 -24.61 -2.48
N ASP A 176 -1.68 -23.34 -2.31
CA ASP A 176 -2.69 -22.28 -2.31
C ASP A 176 -3.40 -22.24 -3.67
N SER A 177 -4.73 -22.24 -3.64
CA SER A 177 -5.58 -21.92 -4.79
C SER A 177 -6.20 -20.56 -4.55
N VAL A 178 -5.87 -19.59 -5.41
CA VAL A 178 -6.41 -18.23 -5.36
C VAL A 178 -6.99 -17.89 -6.71
N LYS A 179 -8.30 -17.63 -6.77
CA LYS A 179 -9.01 -17.39 -8.02
C LYS A 179 -9.80 -16.08 -7.93
N LEU A 180 -9.56 -15.16 -8.86
CA LEU A 180 -10.37 -13.94 -8.98
C LEU A 180 -11.81 -14.34 -9.34
N VAL A 181 -12.78 -13.88 -8.56
CA VAL A 181 -14.21 -14.19 -8.76
C VAL A 181 -15.05 -12.95 -9.05
N ASP A 182 -14.61 -11.77 -8.63
CA ASP A 182 -15.37 -10.54 -8.84
C ASP A 182 -14.48 -9.29 -8.82
N LYS A 183 -14.92 -8.24 -9.50
CA LYS A 183 -14.28 -6.93 -9.54
C LYS A 183 -15.33 -5.84 -9.79
N TYR A 184 -15.38 -4.84 -8.91
CA TYR A 184 -16.40 -3.80 -8.97
C TYR A 184 -15.97 -2.50 -8.28
N ILE A 185 -16.74 -1.42 -8.52
CA ILE A 185 -16.57 -0.11 -7.88
C ILE A 185 -17.76 0.14 -6.96
N THR A 186 -17.53 0.63 -5.75
CA THR A 186 -18.58 0.82 -4.72
C THR A 186 -19.44 2.08 -4.89
N GLY A 187 -19.19 2.91 -5.90
CA GLY A 187 -19.90 4.17 -6.10
C GLY A 187 -19.33 5.02 -7.24
N ILE A 188 -19.71 6.30 -7.29
CA ILE A 188 -19.28 7.26 -8.32
C ILE A 188 -18.18 8.16 -7.74
N PRO A 189 -16.98 8.22 -8.34
CA PRO A 189 -15.89 9.06 -7.85
C PRO A 189 -16.27 10.55 -7.80
N GLY A 190 -15.78 11.25 -6.77
CA GLY A 190 -16.04 12.69 -6.56
C GLY A 190 -14.81 13.57 -6.76
N CYS A 191 -13.77 13.09 -7.45
CA CYS A 191 -12.54 13.82 -7.74
C CYS A 191 -12.40 14.09 -9.25
N GLU A 192 -11.42 14.93 -9.63
CA GLU A 192 -11.15 15.27 -11.04
C GLU A 192 -10.68 14.03 -11.81
N ASP A 193 -11.06 13.87 -13.08
CA ASP A 193 -10.66 12.70 -13.89
C ASP A 193 -9.22 12.81 -14.41
N ASP A 194 -8.71 14.03 -14.56
CA ASP A 194 -7.41 14.30 -15.17
C ASP A 194 -6.27 14.09 -14.17
N GLU A 195 -5.27 13.29 -14.56
CA GLU A 195 -4.03 13.15 -13.78
C GLU A 195 -3.27 14.50 -13.77
N PRO A 196 -2.93 15.04 -12.58
CA PRO A 196 -2.24 16.31 -12.47
C PRO A 196 -0.80 16.18 -12.98
N GLN A 197 -0.26 17.28 -13.51
CA GLN A 197 1.16 17.36 -13.86
C GLN A 197 2.03 17.12 -12.62
N ILE A 198 3.04 16.24 -12.76
CA ILE A 198 4.04 15.94 -11.74
C ILE A 198 5.47 16.12 -12.27
N PRO A 199 6.33 16.90 -11.57
CA PRO A 199 6.00 17.80 -10.47
C PRO A 199 5.00 18.89 -10.89
N PRO A 200 4.22 19.47 -9.96
CA PRO A 200 3.36 20.61 -10.25
C PRO A 200 4.12 21.79 -10.86
N GLN A 201 3.40 22.68 -11.55
CA GLN A 201 4.03 23.86 -12.16
C GLN A 201 4.82 24.67 -11.13
N GLY A 202 6.11 24.92 -11.42
CA GLY A 202 7.03 25.64 -10.53
C GLY A 202 7.63 24.80 -9.39
N LYS A 203 7.42 23.48 -9.38
CA LYS A 203 8.00 22.53 -8.42
C LYS A 203 9.09 21.66 -9.03
N SER A 204 10.01 21.17 -8.20
CA SER A 204 11.03 20.17 -8.57
C SER A 204 10.85 18.83 -7.83
N TRP A 205 11.63 17.81 -8.22
CA TRP A 205 11.66 16.52 -7.51
C TRP A 205 12.39 16.58 -6.17
N ASP A 206 13.12 17.67 -5.89
CA ASP A 206 13.99 17.83 -4.72
C ASP A 206 13.34 18.72 -3.63
N GLU A 207 12.02 18.91 -3.69
CA GLU A 207 11.26 19.67 -2.70
C GLU A 207 9.92 19.01 -2.37
N PHE A 208 9.31 19.43 -1.25
CA PHE A 208 7.99 18.94 -0.86
C PHE A 208 6.91 19.56 -1.75
N TRP A 209 5.99 18.71 -2.22
CA TRP A 209 4.77 19.15 -2.90
C TRP A 209 3.69 18.07 -2.85
N THR A 210 2.45 18.50 -3.02
CA THR A 210 1.28 17.63 -3.22
C THR A 210 0.52 18.08 -4.47
N THR A 211 -0.31 17.17 -5.00
CA THR A 211 -1.23 17.46 -6.09
C THR A 211 -2.68 17.47 -5.59
N LYS A 212 -3.61 17.90 -6.44
CA LYS A 212 -5.04 17.69 -6.21
C LYS A 212 -5.39 16.20 -6.31
N CYS A 213 -6.54 15.84 -5.74
CA CYS A 213 -7.14 14.53 -5.91
C CYS A 213 -7.60 14.30 -7.34
N PHE A 214 -7.25 13.14 -7.89
CA PHE A 214 -7.68 12.68 -9.21
C PHE A 214 -8.14 11.22 -9.18
N VAL A 215 -8.92 10.83 -10.18
CA VAL A 215 -9.42 9.46 -10.36
C VAL A 215 -8.31 8.58 -10.91
N ILE A 216 -8.03 7.48 -10.22
CA ILE A 216 -7.36 6.33 -10.85
C ILE A 216 -8.42 5.31 -11.24
N PRO A 217 -8.66 5.09 -12.55
CA PRO A 217 -9.68 4.16 -13.00
C PRO A 217 -9.30 2.73 -12.62
N CYS A 218 -10.34 1.92 -12.48
CA CYS A 218 -10.20 0.48 -12.30
C CYS A 218 -10.86 -0.21 -13.48
N GLU A 219 -10.14 -1.11 -14.11
CA GLU A 219 -10.74 -2.02 -15.08
C GLU A 219 -11.84 -2.85 -14.38
N TYR A 220 -12.90 -3.19 -15.07
CA TYR A 220 -13.96 -4.08 -14.58
C TYR A 220 -14.42 -4.99 -15.70
#